data_AF-A0A518IKH0-F1
#
_entry.id   AF-A0A518IKH0-F1
#
_cell.length_a   1.000
_cell.length_b   1.000
_cell.length_c   1.000
_cell.angle_alpha   90.00
_cell.angle_beta   90.00
_cell.angle_gamma   90.00
#
_symmetry.space_group_name_H-M   'P 1'
#
loop_
_entity.id
_entity.type
_entity.pdbx_description
1 polymer ?
#
loop_
_entity_poly.entity_id
_entity_poly.type
_entity_poly.pdbx_seq_one_letter_code
_entity_poly.pdbx_strand_id
1 'polypeptide(L)'
;MLKRGQSSSFRPCQWIVFITLICLFLPTTLAAAPRKNAKKKAPPLNLPPLKTQEQKMQLLGYIRSTMPTRRIARSISFSSADLDQALEQELGPTSQAVFAKTIDDETFIRRVYLDLTGTLPTPEKIESFLSSQNRNKRAALIDELLETNEYARKWSKYWTSVIFYDSVANKNRVNPQALEDWLAEQFHKGAPWDYITVMLISATPQRNKAVRNDYGQKYGPNNFVLACENKSTELASQTARIFMGISIKCAECHDHPFDNWKREQFHELAAFFHPYTYKMPDADDPTVKTVVKPRFLLGEKPHEKMKSDARRVSIAAYLAYNPKNYWFARAYVNRIWSELIGDGFYDVDSLGPDSDVIHKPVVNRIAANFRYKNFDPKWVFRLIMNSNIYQREMRTMSSTSELFTAVRPSRLRPDVVAASVEKLTGHDKKLHQEIMQVFDINPSLPQGALEGSIQQALLLMNNTTLQSKLSQSELKQKLIKINSNEELVQTLYLNVLARHATEQEVQRNIEYLNESANREEAIDDLIWVLVNSTEFRTKR
;
A
#
# COMPACT_ATOMS: atom_id res chain seq x y z
N MET A 1 -62.20 -8.74 7.98
CA MET A 1 -63.35 -7.92 7.49
C MET A 1 -62.77 -6.60 6.97
N LEU A 2 -62.53 -6.45 5.67
CA LEU A 2 -63.43 -5.82 4.68
C LEU A 2 -64.00 -4.46 5.13
N LYS A 3 -63.53 -3.37 4.51
CA LYS A 3 -64.35 -2.58 3.57
C LYS A 3 -63.55 -1.53 2.79
N ARG A 4 -63.85 -1.48 1.49
CA ARG A 4 -63.46 -0.49 0.49
C ARG A 4 -64.26 0.80 0.64
N GLY A 5 -63.62 1.92 0.29
CA GLY A 5 -64.12 2.89 -0.69
C GLY A 5 -65.00 4.04 -0.21
N GLN A 6 -64.58 5.28 -0.50
CA GLN A 6 -65.38 6.21 -1.30
C GLN A 6 -64.55 7.42 -1.78
N SER A 7 -64.89 7.80 -3.01
CA SER A 7 -64.42 8.92 -3.83
C SER A 7 -64.97 10.28 -3.39
N SER A 8 -64.23 11.36 -3.64
CA SER A 8 -64.86 12.64 -3.99
C SER A 8 -64.00 13.46 -4.97
N SER A 9 -64.73 14.16 -5.82
CA SER A 9 -64.37 14.87 -7.03
C SER A 9 -63.81 16.26 -6.78
N PHE A 10 -62.87 16.72 -7.63
CA PHE A 10 -62.66 18.14 -7.88
C PHE A 10 -62.51 18.41 -9.39
N ARG A 11 -63.35 19.34 -9.88
CA ARG A 11 -63.43 19.82 -11.27
C ARG A 11 -62.42 20.95 -11.52
N PRO A 12 -61.97 21.15 -12.77
CA PRO A 12 -60.90 22.11 -13.12
C PRO A 12 -61.45 23.51 -13.41
N CYS A 13 -60.65 24.53 -13.07
CA CYS A 13 -60.93 25.94 -13.35
C CYS A 13 -60.42 26.29 -14.75
N GLN A 14 -61.33 26.75 -15.62
CA GLN A 14 -61.03 27.24 -16.97
C GLN A 14 -60.55 28.70 -16.90
N TRP A 15 -59.44 29.00 -17.58
CA TRP A 15 -59.12 30.36 -18.01
C TRP A 15 -59.00 30.37 -19.54
N ILE A 16 -59.87 31.18 -20.14
CA ILE A 16 -59.98 31.47 -21.56
C ILE A 16 -58.96 32.56 -21.90
N VAL A 17 -58.12 32.35 -22.91
CA VAL A 17 -57.41 33.43 -23.60
C VAL A 17 -57.55 33.22 -25.11
N PHE A 18 -58.04 34.28 -25.76
CA PHE A 18 -58.32 34.44 -27.19
C PHE A 18 -57.08 34.17 -28.06
N ILE A 19 -57.25 33.41 -29.15
CA ILE A 19 -56.33 33.41 -30.30
C ILE A 19 -57.12 33.76 -31.55
N THR A 20 -56.83 34.93 -32.10
CA THR A 20 -57.34 35.44 -33.37
C THR A 20 -56.70 34.68 -34.53
N LEU A 21 -57.52 34.06 -35.37
CA LEU A 21 -57.10 33.43 -36.63
C LEU A 21 -56.75 34.52 -37.65
N ILE A 22 -55.50 34.55 -38.12
CA ILE A 22 -55.14 35.19 -39.39
C ILE A 22 -54.59 34.07 -40.29
N CYS A 23 -55.42 33.63 -41.22
CA CYS A 23 -55.00 32.78 -42.34
C CYS A 23 -54.37 33.68 -43.42
N LEU A 24 -53.06 33.52 -43.63
CA LEU A 24 -52.40 33.93 -44.86
C LEU A 24 -51.66 32.72 -45.44
N PHE A 25 -52.13 32.30 -46.61
CA PHE A 25 -51.55 31.27 -47.46
C PHE A 25 -50.21 31.72 -48.02
N LEU A 26 -49.14 30.92 -47.87
CA LEU A 26 -47.95 30.94 -48.72
C LEU A 26 -47.33 29.52 -48.78
N PRO A 27 -46.59 29.20 -49.87
CA PRO A 27 -46.58 27.88 -50.51
C PRO A 27 -45.68 26.83 -49.86
N THR A 28 -46.07 25.57 -50.00
CA THR A 28 -45.29 24.39 -49.64
C THR A 28 -44.05 24.26 -50.53
N THR A 29 -42.91 24.76 -50.06
CA THR A 29 -41.61 24.25 -50.47
C THR A 29 -41.22 23.12 -49.52
N LEU A 30 -41.10 21.88 -50.02
CA LEU A 30 -40.52 20.77 -49.26
C LEU A 30 -39.10 21.14 -48.80
N ALA A 31 -38.95 21.52 -47.54
CA ALA A 31 -37.64 21.61 -46.90
C ALA A 31 -37.16 20.19 -46.60
N ALA A 32 -36.03 19.81 -47.21
CA ALA A 32 -35.34 18.57 -46.91
C ALA A 32 -35.03 18.47 -45.41
N ALA A 33 -35.26 17.29 -44.83
CA ALA A 33 -34.96 16.99 -43.44
C ALA A 33 -33.49 17.34 -43.10
N PRO A 34 -33.20 17.87 -41.90
CA PRO A 34 -31.85 18.22 -41.52
C PRO A 34 -30.99 16.95 -41.54
N ARG A 35 -29.92 16.96 -42.35
CA ARG A 35 -28.90 15.91 -42.35
C ARG A 35 -28.45 15.70 -40.90
N LYS A 36 -28.64 14.48 -40.38
CA LYS A 36 -28.01 14.02 -39.14
C LYS A 36 -26.54 14.38 -39.23
N ASN A 37 -26.08 15.33 -38.40
CA ASN A 37 -24.66 15.59 -38.24
C ASN A 37 -24.02 14.27 -37.85
N ALA A 38 -23.28 13.67 -38.79
CA ALA A 38 -22.48 12.50 -38.53
C ALA A 38 -21.55 12.87 -37.37
N LYS A 39 -21.70 12.21 -36.23
CA LYS A 39 -20.69 12.27 -35.16
C LYS A 39 -19.36 12.01 -35.86
N LYS A 40 -18.47 13.02 -35.90
CA LYS A 40 -17.10 12.84 -36.40
C LYS A 40 -16.54 11.61 -35.69
N LYS A 41 -16.36 10.50 -36.42
CA LYS A 41 -15.64 9.34 -35.90
C LYS A 41 -14.30 9.88 -35.44
N ALA A 42 -13.98 9.66 -34.16
CA ALA A 42 -12.64 9.95 -33.66
C ALA A 42 -11.64 9.33 -34.64
N PRO A 43 -10.59 10.07 -35.05
CA PRO A 43 -9.63 9.56 -36.01
C PRO A 43 -9.09 8.21 -35.52
N PRO A 44 -8.87 7.24 -36.41
CA PRO A 44 -8.31 5.96 -36.02
C PRO A 44 -6.99 6.22 -35.29
N LEU A 45 -6.90 5.73 -34.07
CA LEU A 45 -5.74 5.90 -33.22
C LEU A 45 -4.59 5.10 -33.83
N ASN A 46 -3.83 5.71 -34.73
CA ASN A 46 -2.67 5.11 -35.35
C ASN A 46 -1.51 5.23 -34.34
N LEU A 47 -1.59 4.41 -33.28
CA LEU A 47 -0.57 4.40 -32.23
C LEU A 47 0.69 3.74 -32.78
N PRO A 48 1.88 4.38 -32.65
CA PRO A 48 3.13 3.69 -32.88
C PRO A 48 3.25 2.47 -31.94
N PRO A 49 3.96 1.41 -32.32
CA PRO A 49 4.23 0.29 -31.40
C PRO A 49 4.90 0.80 -30.12
N LEU A 50 4.41 0.39 -28.94
CA LEU A 50 4.89 0.88 -27.65
C LEU A 50 6.18 0.14 -27.25
N LYS A 51 7.29 0.51 -27.89
CA LYS A 51 8.60 -0.07 -27.62
C LYS A 51 9.31 0.65 -26.47
N THR A 52 9.05 1.93 -26.25
CA THR A 52 9.71 2.73 -25.22
C THR A 52 8.77 3.15 -24.10
N GLN A 53 9.36 3.55 -22.98
CA GLN A 53 8.64 4.08 -21.82
C GLN A 53 7.87 5.36 -22.16
N GLU A 54 8.47 6.27 -22.92
CA GLU A 54 7.86 7.54 -23.33
C GLU A 54 6.59 7.29 -24.12
N GLN A 55 6.60 6.30 -25.03
CA GLN A 55 5.44 5.94 -25.83
C GLN A 55 4.29 5.41 -24.95
N LYS A 56 4.60 4.60 -23.93
CA LYS A 56 3.60 4.12 -22.96
C LYS A 56 2.99 5.29 -22.19
N MET A 57 3.81 6.24 -21.75
CA MET A 57 3.35 7.44 -21.03
C MET A 57 2.54 8.38 -21.93
N GLN A 58 2.89 8.52 -23.20
CA GLN A 58 2.09 9.28 -24.18
C GLN A 58 0.72 8.64 -24.38
N LEU A 59 0.65 7.31 -24.54
CA LEU A 59 -0.64 6.62 -24.64
C LEU A 59 -1.45 6.76 -23.35
N LEU A 60 -0.81 6.61 -22.19
CA LEU A 60 -1.44 6.80 -20.89
C LEU A 60 -2.07 8.21 -20.79
N GLY A 61 -1.31 9.24 -21.13
CA GLY A 61 -1.76 10.63 -21.15
C GLY A 61 -2.90 10.86 -22.15
N TYR A 62 -2.83 10.25 -23.33
CA TYR A 62 -3.91 10.27 -24.31
C TYR A 62 -5.18 9.64 -23.74
N ILE A 63 -5.12 8.43 -23.19
CA ILE A 63 -6.30 7.75 -22.63
C ILE A 63 -6.89 8.59 -21.48
N ARG A 64 -6.04 9.09 -20.57
CA ARG A 64 -6.44 10.02 -19.50
C ARG A 64 -7.19 11.24 -20.04
N SER A 65 -6.73 11.82 -21.13
CA SER A 65 -7.37 13.00 -21.75
C SER A 65 -8.76 12.73 -22.32
N THR A 66 -9.08 11.45 -22.63
CA THR A 66 -10.40 11.05 -23.13
C THR A 66 -11.41 10.78 -22.01
N MET A 67 -10.95 10.69 -20.75
CA MET A 67 -11.82 10.43 -19.61
C MET A 67 -12.46 11.72 -19.08
N PRO A 68 -13.70 11.64 -18.54
CA PRO A 68 -14.34 12.79 -17.93
C PRO A 68 -13.50 13.28 -16.74
N THR A 69 -12.98 14.49 -16.84
CA THR A 69 -12.34 15.18 -15.73
C THR A 69 -13.42 15.86 -14.90
N ARG A 70 -13.55 15.49 -13.62
CA ARG A 70 -14.34 16.30 -12.69
C ARG A 70 -13.54 17.60 -12.45
N ARG A 71 -14.13 18.76 -12.76
CA ARG A 71 -13.59 20.05 -12.31
C ARG A 71 -13.82 20.14 -10.81
N ILE A 72 -12.76 20.11 -10.01
CA ILE A 72 -12.82 20.48 -8.60
C ILE A 72 -12.10 21.82 -8.41
N ALA A 73 -12.53 22.59 -7.41
CA ALA A 73 -11.91 23.85 -7.02
C ALA A 73 -10.38 23.73 -6.89
N ARG A 74 -9.68 24.79 -7.31
CA ARG A 74 -8.21 24.85 -7.45
C ARG A 74 -7.42 24.63 -6.14
N SER A 75 -8.08 24.64 -4.98
CA SER A 75 -7.45 24.48 -3.67
C SER A 75 -8.23 23.51 -2.80
N ILE A 76 -8.07 22.21 -3.04
CA ILE A 76 -8.41 21.23 -2.00
C ILE A 76 -7.18 21.14 -1.09
N SER A 77 -7.23 21.80 0.06
CA SER A 77 -6.33 21.52 1.17
C SER A 77 -6.95 20.43 2.02
N PHE A 78 -6.16 19.40 2.33
CA PHE A 78 -6.47 18.40 3.32
C PHE A 78 -5.18 18.13 4.09
N SER A 79 -5.13 18.67 5.29
CA SER A 79 -4.00 18.63 6.22
C SER A 79 -4.16 17.47 7.22
N SER A 80 -3.13 17.20 8.01
CA SER A 80 -3.22 16.23 9.11
C SER A 80 -4.26 16.64 10.16
N ALA A 81 -4.41 17.93 10.43
CA ALA A 81 -5.46 18.45 11.32
C ALA A 81 -6.88 18.18 10.77
N ASP A 82 -7.08 18.31 9.45
CA ASP A 82 -8.37 17.96 8.82
C ASP A 82 -8.66 16.45 8.92
N LEU A 83 -7.62 15.61 8.86
CA LEU A 83 -7.72 14.17 9.07
C LEU A 83 -8.11 13.84 10.51
N ASP A 84 -7.43 14.44 11.49
CA ASP A 84 -7.74 14.22 12.91
C ASP A 84 -9.16 14.67 13.25
N GLN A 85 -9.57 15.85 12.76
CA GLN A 85 -10.93 16.33 12.94
C GLN A 85 -11.97 15.36 12.33
N ALA A 86 -11.69 14.82 11.14
CA ALA A 86 -12.59 13.85 10.50
C ALA A 86 -12.70 12.55 11.30
N LEU A 87 -11.59 12.05 11.87
CA LEU A 87 -11.60 10.88 12.74
C LEU A 87 -12.39 11.15 14.03
N GLU A 88 -12.16 12.29 14.67
CA GLU A 88 -12.86 12.68 15.90
C GLU A 88 -14.38 12.80 15.68
N GLN A 89 -14.81 13.36 14.55
CA GLN A 89 -16.22 13.45 14.19
C GLN A 89 -16.86 12.08 13.95
N GLU A 90 -16.13 11.16 13.34
CA GLU A 90 -16.63 9.81 13.01
C GLU A 90 -16.58 8.85 14.20
N LEU A 91 -15.61 9.00 15.09
CA LEU A 91 -15.41 8.13 16.26
C LEU A 91 -16.12 8.63 17.51
N GLY A 92 -16.16 9.95 17.73
CA GLY A 92 -16.67 10.56 18.97
C GLY A 92 -18.07 10.09 19.39
N PRO A 93 -19.04 9.92 18.47
CA PRO A 93 -20.38 9.46 18.83
C PRO A 93 -20.48 7.96 19.15
N THR A 94 -19.57 7.14 18.63
CA THR A 94 -19.69 5.66 18.62
C THR A 94 -18.63 4.94 19.44
N SER A 95 -17.49 5.56 19.73
CA SER A 95 -16.41 4.92 20.47
C SER A 95 -16.61 5.11 21.97
N GLN A 96 -16.67 3.99 22.71
CA GLN A 96 -16.59 4.02 24.17
C GLN A 96 -15.15 4.24 24.67
N ALA A 97 -14.16 4.13 23.78
CA ALA A 97 -12.76 4.26 24.14
C ALA A 97 -12.26 5.71 23.97
N VAL A 98 -11.55 6.18 24.99
CA VAL A 98 -10.87 7.48 24.96
C VAL A 98 -9.66 7.38 24.04
N PHE A 99 -9.48 8.39 23.19
CA PHE A 99 -8.27 8.57 22.40
C PHE A 99 -7.01 8.45 23.27
N ALA A 100 -6.05 7.64 22.84
CA ALA A 100 -4.77 7.53 23.53
C ALA A 100 -4.01 8.87 23.51
N LYS A 101 -3.11 9.05 24.48
CA LYS A 101 -2.30 10.27 24.55
C LYS A 101 -1.31 10.30 23.40
N THR A 102 -0.83 11.48 23.05
CA THR A 102 0.30 11.62 22.12
C THR A 102 1.60 11.22 22.79
N ILE A 103 2.46 10.53 22.06
CA ILE A 103 3.78 10.09 22.51
C ILE A 103 4.76 11.25 22.65
N ASP A 104 5.75 11.07 23.51
CA ASP A 104 6.91 11.97 23.64
C ASP A 104 7.83 11.92 22.39
N ASP A 105 8.83 12.80 22.38
CA ASP A 105 9.74 12.96 21.24
C ASP A 105 10.70 11.77 21.05
N GLU A 106 11.08 11.08 22.12
CA GLU A 106 11.97 9.92 22.05
C GLU A 106 11.26 8.72 21.42
N THR A 107 10.04 8.46 21.89
CA THR A 107 9.15 7.45 21.31
C THR A 107 8.82 7.80 19.85
N PHE A 108 8.61 9.09 19.54
CA PHE A 108 8.35 9.54 18.16
C PHE A 108 9.54 9.29 17.23
N ILE A 109 10.77 9.69 17.60
CA ILE A 109 11.94 9.50 16.72
C ILE A 109 12.21 8.01 16.48
N ARG A 110 12.08 7.17 17.50
CA ARG A 110 12.23 5.71 17.32
C ARG A 110 11.20 5.18 16.31
N ARG A 111 9.92 5.56 16.47
CA ARG A 111 8.82 5.09 15.61
C ARG A 111 8.98 5.56 14.16
N VAL A 112 9.25 6.84 13.94
CA VAL A 112 9.34 7.43 12.59
C VAL A 112 10.50 6.83 11.79
N TYR A 113 11.63 6.52 12.44
CA TYR A 113 12.77 5.83 11.81
C TYR A 113 12.41 4.39 11.40
N LEU A 114 11.82 3.60 12.32
CA LEU A 114 11.34 2.26 11.96
C LEU A 114 10.32 2.30 10.80
N ASP A 115 9.43 3.28 10.79
CA ASP A 115 8.36 3.40 9.80
C ASP A 115 8.79 3.99 8.46
N LEU A 116 9.80 4.86 8.41
CA LEU A 116 10.30 5.40 7.14
C LEU A 116 11.50 4.64 6.62
N THR A 117 12.51 4.38 7.44
CA THR A 117 13.81 3.84 6.99
C THR A 117 14.02 2.36 7.28
N GLY A 118 13.20 1.77 8.15
CA GLY A 118 13.33 0.36 8.53
C GLY A 118 14.59 0.09 9.37
N THR A 119 15.11 1.13 10.01
CA THR A 119 16.32 1.09 10.85
C THR A 119 16.09 1.95 12.09
N LEU A 120 16.92 1.75 13.12
CA LEU A 120 16.88 2.56 14.33
C LEU A 120 17.82 3.77 14.22
N PRO A 121 17.43 4.95 14.76
CA PRO A 121 18.31 6.12 14.79
C PRO A 121 19.59 5.81 15.59
N THR A 122 20.65 6.57 15.34
CA THR A 122 21.86 6.49 16.17
C THR A 122 21.65 7.30 17.46
N PRO A 123 22.38 7.01 18.55
CA PRO A 123 22.30 7.78 19.78
C PRO A 123 22.46 9.29 19.54
N GLU A 124 23.38 9.70 18.67
CA GLU A 124 23.65 11.11 18.35
C GLU A 124 22.44 11.78 17.68
N LYS A 125 21.72 11.04 16.83
CA LYS A 125 20.49 11.53 16.18
C LYS A 125 19.34 11.68 17.18
N ILE A 126 19.26 10.79 18.17
CA ILE A 126 18.27 10.88 19.26
C ILE A 126 18.56 12.15 20.07
N GLU A 127 19.78 12.32 20.59
CA GLU A 127 20.15 13.49 21.39
C GLU A 127 19.95 14.82 20.65
N SER A 128 20.35 14.88 19.38
CA SER A 128 20.15 16.06 18.53
C SER A 128 18.66 16.40 18.36
N PHE A 129 17.81 15.38 18.19
CA PHE A 129 16.37 15.59 18.05
C PHE A 129 15.70 16.00 19.37
N LEU A 130 16.10 15.39 20.49
CA LEU A 130 15.56 15.72 21.81
C LEU A 130 15.94 17.13 22.23
N SER A 131 17.19 17.54 22.00
CA SER A 131 17.69 18.89 22.33
C SER A 131 17.17 20.01 21.42
N SER A 132 16.65 19.68 20.23
CA SER A 132 16.14 20.65 19.26
C SER A 132 14.94 21.45 19.81
N GLN A 133 15.06 22.78 19.74
CA GLN A 133 14.01 23.74 20.12
C GLN A 133 13.08 24.11 18.95
N ASN A 134 13.26 23.48 17.79
CA ASN A 134 12.39 23.74 16.64
C ASN A 134 10.98 23.19 16.90
N ARG A 135 9.98 24.08 16.95
CA ARG A 135 8.57 23.72 17.14
C ARG A 135 8.02 22.77 16.08
N ASN A 136 8.64 22.73 14.90
CA ASN A 136 8.28 21.85 13.78
C ASN A 136 9.23 20.66 13.63
N LYS A 137 10.06 20.32 14.64
CA LYS A 137 11.09 19.28 14.51
C LYS A 137 10.54 17.92 14.05
N ARG A 138 9.34 17.52 14.50
CA ARG A 138 8.69 16.26 14.06
C ARG A 138 8.39 16.26 12.56
N ALA A 139 7.76 17.33 12.06
CA ALA A 139 7.45 17.49 10.65
C ALA A 139 8.73 17.58 9.80
N ALA A 140 9.72 18.34 10.26
CA ALA A 140 11.01 18.48 9.60
C ALA A 140 11.76 17.13 9.51
N LEU A 141 11.72 16.32 10.57
CA LEU A 141 12.31 14.98 10.55
C LEU A 141 11.58 14.04 9.59
N ILE A 142 10.25 14.07 9.54
CA ILE A 142 9.47 13.30 8.55
C ILE A 142 9.91 13.68 7.13
N ASP A 143 10.01 14.98 6.84
CA ASP A 143 10.43 15.47 5.53
C ASP A 143 11.88 15.06 5.21
N GLU A 144 12.81 15.18 6.15
CA GLU A 144 14.19 14.71 5.99
C GLU A 144 14.24 13.23 5.64
N LEU A 145 13.57 12.39 6.42
CA LEU A 145 13.59 10.94 6.24
C LEU A 145 12.95 10.51 4.92
N LEU A 146 11.88 11.18 4.46
CA LEU A 146 11.25 10.89 3.16
C LEU A 146 12.16 11.18 1.96
N GLU A 147 13.21 11.97 2.13
CA GLU A 147 14.19 12.25 1.07
C GLU A 147 15.40 11.30 1.09
N THR A 148 15.48 10.41 2.08
CA THR A 148 16.61 9.46 2.22
C THR A 148 16.53 8.27 1.25
N ASN A 149 17.68 7.65 0.99
CA ASN A 149 17.74 6.39 0.24
C ASN A 149 17.18 5.22 1.05
N GLU A 150 17.29 5.30 2.37
CA GLU A 150 16.79 4.31 3.32
C GLU A 150 15.25 4.27 3.28
N TYR A 151 14.57 5.41 3.20
CA TYR A 151 13.14 5.46 2.92
C TYR A 151 12.78 4.71 1.64
N ALA A 152 13.45 5.07 0.56
CA ALA A 152 13.20 4.47 -0.74
C ALA A 152 13.44 2.95 -0.74
N ARG A 153 14.49 2.50 -0.06
CA ARG A 153 14.87 1.10 0.06
C ARG A 153 13.90 0.31 0.94
N LYS A 154 13.44 0.87 2.05
CA LYS A 154 12.46 0.20 2.91
C LYS A 154 11.16 -0.05 2.14
N TRP A 155 10.62 0.99 1.51
CA TRP A 155 9.35 0.87 0.80
C TRP A 155 9.48 0.06 -0.50
N SER A 156 10.66 0.01 -1.12
CA SER A 156 10.89 -0.92 -2.23
C SER A 156 10.90 -2.39 -1.78
N LYS A 157 11.51 -2.72 -0.64
CA LYS A 157 11.44 -4.07 -0.04
C LYS A 157 10.00 -4.47 0.28
N TYR A 158 9.24 -3.55 0.90
CA TYR A 158 7.82 -3.76 1.17
C TYR A 158 7.02 -4.14 -0.09
N TRP A 159 7.10 -3.32 -1.14
CA TRP A 159 6.35 -3.57 -2.37
C TRP A 159 6.86 -4.78 -3.16
N THR A 160 8.15 -5.09 -3.05
CA THR A 160 8.72 -6.33 -3.62
C THR A 160 8.16 -7.55 -2.91
N SER A 161 8.11 -7.54 -1.56
CA SER A 161 7.47 -8.59 -0.76
C SER A 161 5.99 -8.75 -1.14
N VAL A 162 5.23 -7.66 -1.26
CA VAL A 162 3.83 -7.69 -1.72
C VAL A 162 3.65 -8.38 -3.09
N ILE A 163 4.51 -8.07 -4.05
CA ILE A 163 4.42 -8.58 -5.43
C ILE A 163 4.80 -10.05 -5.51
N PHE A 164 5.82 -10.46 -4.74
CA PHE A 164 6.32 -11.82 -4.73
C PHE A 164 5.65 -12.72 -3.70
N TYR A 165 4.79 -12.17 -2.83
CA TYR A 165 4.02 -12.95 -1.87
C TYR A 165 3.19 -14.01 -2.59
N ASP A 166 3.36 -15.28 -2.18
CA ASP A 166 2.78 -16.48 -2.80
C ASP A 166 3.08 -16.67 -4.30
N SER A 167 4.07 -15.97 -4.85
CA SER A 167 4.49 -16.18 -6.23
C SER A 167 5.15 -17.56 -6.38
N VAL A 168 4.55 -18.41 -7.21
CA VAL A 168 5.11 -19.72 -7.61
C VAL A 168 6.05 -19.62 -8.82
N ALA A 169 6.46 -18.40 -9.19
CA ALA A 169 7.29 -18.19 -10.36
C ALA A 169 8.64 -18.90 -10.23
N ASN A 170 9.08 -19.51 -11.32
CA ASN A 170 10.41 -20.12 -11.38
C ASN A 170 11.51 -19.08 -11.05
N LYS A 171 12.31 -19.35 -10.01
CA LYS A 171 13.38 -18.48 -9.51
C LYS A 171 14.40 -18.07 -10.59
N ASN A 172 14.60 -18.89 -11.65
CA ASN A 172 15.48 -18.57 -12.78
C ASN A 172 14.88 -17.57 -13.78
N ARG A 173 13.57 -17.28 -13.68
CA ARG A 173 12.83 -16.39 -14.59
C ARG A 173 12.58 -15.01 -13.99
N VAL A 174 12.85 -14.83 -12.71
CA VAL A 174 12.59 -13.61 -11.95
C VAL A 174 13.89 -13.04 -11.40
N ASN A 175 13.87 -11.77 -11.05
CA ASN A 175 14.92 -11.07 -10.34
C ASN A 175 14.26 -10.04 -9.39
N PRO A 176 13.87 -10.49 -8.17
CA PRO A 176 13.28 -9.60 -7.17
C PRO A 176 14.17 -8.39 -6.85
N GLN A 177 15.50 -8.55 -6.85
CA GLN A 177 16.43 -7.45 -6.60
C GLN A 177 16.33 -6.35 -7.65
N ALA A 178 16.23 -6.70 -8.94
CA ALA A 178 16.05 -5.69 -9.99
C ALA A 178 14.73 -4.92 -9.86
N LEU A 179 13.66 -5.57 -9.37
CA LEU A 179 12.41 -4.88 -9.05
C LEU A 179 12.60 -3.94 -7.87
N GLU A 180 13.23 -4.42 -6.81
CA GLU A 180 13.49 -3.65 -5.59
C GLU A 180 14.35 -2.41 -5.88
N ASP A 181 15.42 -2.55 -6.65
CA ASP A 181 16.30 -1.44 -7.04
C ASP A 181 15.56 -0.40 -7.88
N TRP A 182 14.76 -0.84 -8.85
CA TRP A 182 13.95 0.05 -9.66
C TRP A 182 12.89 0.79 -8.83
N LEU A 183 12.22 0.08 -7.91
CA LEU A 183 11.26 0.68 -6.99
C LEU A 183 11.92 1.68 -6.05
N ALA A 184 13.11 1.37 -5.53
CA ALA A 184 13.88 2.29 -4.69
C ALA A 184 14.20 3.58 -5.47
N GLU A 185 14.66 3.46 -6.72
CA GLU A 185 14.86 4.62 -7.58
C GLU A 185 13.57 5.44 -7.76
N GLN A 186 12.42 4.78 -7.95
CA GLN A 186 11.14 5.47 -8.13
C GLN A 186 10.68 6.20 -6.85
N PHE A 187 10.77 5.55 -5.69
CA PHE A 187 10.41 6.17 -4.41
C PHE A 187 11.32 7.35 -4.06
N HIS A 188 12.62 7.21 -4.30
CA HIS A 188 13.59 8.29 -4.06
C HIS A 188 13.26 9.53 -4.91
N LYS A 189 12.97 9.33 -6.21
CA LYS A 189 12.56 10.40 -7.14
C LYS A 189 11.18 11.00 -6.84
N GLY A 190 10.41 10.44 -5.90
CA GLY A 190 9.03 10.84 -5.65
C GLY A 190 8.12 10.54 -6.84
N ALA A 191 8.37 9.43 -7.55
CA ALA A 191 7.54 9.03 -8.68
C ALA A 191 6.09 8.75 -8.20
N PRO A 192 5.07 9.24 -8.91
CA PRO A 192 3.69 9.05 -8.50
C PRO A 192 3.26 7.60 -8.66
N TRP A 193 2.34 7.15 -7.81
CA TRP A 193 1.93 5.74 -7.74
C TRP A 193 1.24 5.24 -9.02
N ASP A 194 0.54 6.11 -9.74
CA ASP A 194 -0.06 5.78 -11.04
C ASP A 194 1.01 5.46 -12.09
N TYR A 195 2.09 6.23 -12.13
CA TYR A 195 3.24 5.97 -12.99
C TYR A 195 3.88 4.62 -12.66
N ILE A 196 4.18 4.35 -11.39
CA ILE A 196 4.77 3.08 -10.94
C ILE A 196 3.87 1.91 -11.39
N THR A 197 2.57 2.02 -11.11
CA THR A 197 1.56 1.01 -11.47
C THR A 197 1.51 0.76 -12.97
N VAL A 198 1.51 1.81 -13.79
CA VAL A 198 1.51 1.69 -15.26
C VAL A 198 2.76 0.97 -15.74
N MET A 199 3.94 1.30 -15.20
CA MET A 199 5.19 0.66 -15.61
C MET A 199 5.20 -0.84 -15.31
N LEU A 200 4.66 -1.25 -14.15
CA LEU A 200 4.53 -2.66 -13.76
C LEU A 200 3.51 -3.41 -14.66
N ILE A 201 2.27 -2.92 -14.72
CA ILE A 201 1.15 -3.60 -15.42
C ILE A 201 1.40 -3.66 -16.93
N SER A 202 1.99 -2.60 -17.51
CA SER A 202 2.28 -2.51 -18.94
C SER A 202 3.62 -3.13 -19.35
N ALA A 203 4.35 -3.75 -18.43
CA ALA A 203 5.60 -4.42 -18.76
C ALA A 203 5.38 -5.57 -19.76
N THR A 204 6.38 -5.80 -20.61
CA THR A 204 6.34 -6.79 -21.70
C THR A 204 7.69 -7.48 -21.78
N PRO A 205 8.01 -8.38 -20.82
CA PRO A 205 9.29 -9.09 -20.81
C PRO A 205 9.53 -9.82 -22.13
N GLN A 206 10.72 -9.63 -22.69
CA GLN A 206 11.18 -10.30 -23.90
C GLN A 206 12.30 -11.25 -23.55
N ARG A 207 12.15 -12.53 -23.93
CA ARG A 207 13.19 -13.54 -23.71
C ARG A 207 14.29 -13.36 -24.76
N ASN A 208 15.52 -13.13 -24.31
CA ASN A 208 16.69 -13.23 -25.16
C ASN A 208 17.07 -14.71 -25.31
N LYS A 209 16.85 -15.28 -26.49
CA LYS A 209 17.13 -16.70 -26.74
C LYS A 209 18.63 -17.02 -26.83
N ALA A 210 19.48 -16.02 -27.06
CA ALA A 210 20.93 -16.21 -27.15
C ALA A 210 21.59 -16.36 -25.77
N VAL A 211 20.95 -15.86 -24.71
CA VAL A 211 21.47 -15.90 -23.34
C VAL A 211 20.63 -16.84 -22.49
N ARG A 212 21.28 -17.84 -21.88
CA ARG A 212 20.60 -18.79 -20.99
C ARG A 212 19.93 -18.02 -19.85
N ASN A 213 18.67 -18.37 -19.59
CA ASN A 213 17.84 -17.79 -18.52
C ASN A 213 17.63 -16.27 -18.62
N ASP A 214 17.76 -15.64 -19.78
CA ASP A 214 17.42 -14.22 -19.94
C ASP A 214 15.97 -14.05 -20.44
N TYR A 215 15.08 -13.76 -19.50
CA TYR A 215 13.66 -13.49 -19.71
C TYR A 215 13.34 -11.98 -19.66
N GLY A 216 14.36 -11.12 -19.68
CA GLY A 216 14.22 -9.69 -19.49
C GLY A 216 14.06 -9.26 -18.03
N GLN A 217 14.34 -10.15 -17.07
CA GLN A 217 14.16 -9.91 -15.63
C GLN A 217 15.11 -8.85 -15.04
N LYS A 218 16.16 -8.44 -15.78
CA LYS A 218 17.05 -7.34 -15.35
C LYS A 218 16.36 -5.98 -15.36
N TYR A 219 15.29 -5.81 -16.14
CA TYR A 219 14.49 -4.61 -16.11
C TYR A 219 13.43 -4.73 -15.00
N GLY A 220 13.55 -3.93 -13.95
CA GLY A 220 12.72 -4.03 -12.73
C GLY A 220 11.24 -4.28 -12.99
N PRO A 221 10.54 -3.46 -13.80
CA PRO A 221 9.10 -3.62 -14.03
C PRO A 221 8.68 -4.95 -14.66
N ASN A 222 9.55 -5.61 -15.41
CA ASN A 222 9.24 -6.92 -15.98
C ASN A 222 8.97 -7.96 -14.90
N ASN A 223 9.51 -7.79 -13.69
CA ASN A 223 9.38 -8.76 -12.62
C ASN A 223 7.97 -8.88 -12.05
N PHE A 224 7.11 -7.87 -12.16
CA PHE A 224 5.68 -8.05 -11.84
C PHE A 224 5.04 -9.09 -12.77
N VAL A 225 5.29 -8.97 -14.07
CA VAL A 225 4.76 -9.91 -15.07
C VAL A 225 5.38 -11.29 -14.93
N LEU A 226 6.68 -11.35 -14.63
CA LEU A 226 7.41 -12.61 -14.46
C LEU A 226 7.05 -13.32 -13.15
N ALA A 227 6.74 -12.58 -12.07
CA ALA A 227 6.19 -13.12 -10.83
C ALA A 227 4.82 -13.78 -11.04
N CYS A 228 4.06 -13.32 -12.03
CA CYS A 228 2.81 -13.94 -12.48
C CYS A 228 3.03 -15.02 -13.56
N GLU A 229 4.28 -15.45 -13.82
CA GLU A 229 4.69 -16.35 -14.91
C GLU A 229 4.24 -15.93 -16.32
N ASN A 230 3.87 -14.65 -16.51
CA ASN A 230 3.18 -14.12 -17.68
C ASN A 230 1.84 -14.83 -18.00
N LYS A 231 1.20 -15.46 -17.00
CA LYS A 231 -0.14 -16.04 -17.13
C LYS A 231 -1.19 -14.94 -17.04
N SER A 232 -2.11 -14.90 -18.00
CA SER A 232 -3.11 -13.82 -18.08
C SER A 232 -4.08 -13.80 -16.90
N THR A 233 -4.44 -14.97 -16.36
CA THR A 233 -5.33 -15.08 -15.19
C THR A 233 -4.63 -14.65 -13.90
N GLU A 234 -3.38 -15.08 -13.68
CA GLU A 234 -2.59 -14.63 -12.54
C GLU A 234 -2.33 -13.11 -12.58
N LEU A 235 -2.02 -12.56 -13.76
CA LEU A 235 -1.89 -11.11 -13.95
C LEU A 235 -3.18 -10.35 -13.60
N ALA A 236 -4.35 -10.86 -13.98
CA ALA A 236 -5.63 -10.26 -13.63
C ALA A 236 -5.88 -10.29 -12.12
N SER A 237 -5.67 -11.46 -11.50
CA SER A 237 -5.80 -11.66 -10.06
C SER A 237 -4.87 -10.72 -9.27
N GLN A 238 -3.57 -10.71 -9.59
CA GLN A 238 -2.59 -9.89 -8.89
C GLN A 238 -2.78 -8.39 -9.17
N THR A 239 -3.20 -8.01 -10.37
CA THR A 239 -3.53 -6.60 -10.67
C THR A 239 -4.70 -6.12 -9.80
N ALA A 240 -5.73 -6.94 -9.68
CA ALA A 240 -6.90 -6.64 -8.86
C ALA A 240 -6.54 -6.59 -7.36
N ARG A 241 -5.83 -7.59 -6.87
CA ARG A 241 -5.39 -7.67 -5.47
C ARG A 241 -4.49 -6.49 -5.09
N ILE A 242 -3.40 -6.28 -5.80
CA ILE A 242 -2.34 -5.33 -5.40
C ILE A 242 -2.75 -3.88 -5.64
N PHE A 243 -3.38 -3.59 -6.78
CA PHE A 243 -3.64 -2.20 -7.20
C PHE A 243 -5.10 -1.78 -7.05
N MET A 244 -6.03 -2.69 -6.80
CA MET A 244 -7.42 -2.36 -6.48
C MET A 244 -7.79 -2.80 -5.05
N GLY A 245 -6.95 -3.58 -4.37
CA GLY A 245 -7.25 -4.11 -3.04
C GLY A 245 -8.39 -5.11 -3.07
N ILE A 246 -8.76 -5.65 -4.25
CA ILE A 246 -9.92 -6.54 -4.41
C ILE A 246 -9.45 -7.97 -4.68
N SER A 247 -10.07 -8.95 -4.02
CA SER A 247 -9.81 -10.36 -4.28
C SER A 247 -10.87 -10.95 -5.21
N ILE A 248 -10.46 -11.28 -6.44
CA ILE A 248 -11.35 -11.87 -7.47
C ILE A 248 -10.86 -13.23 -7.96
N LYS A 249 -9.85 -13.84 -7.30
CA LYS A 249 -9.22 -15.07 -7.80
C LYS A 249 -10.19 -16.25 -7.83
N CYS A 250 -11.10 -16.36 -6.87
CA CYS A 250 -12.15 -17.41 -6.89
C CYS A 250 -13.03 -17.30 -8.13
N ALA A 251 -13.18 -16.09 -8.70
CA ALA A 251 -13.93 -15.87 -9.93
C ALA A 251 -13.24 -16.46 -11.18
N GLU A 252 -12.06 -17.05 -11.08
CA GLU A 252 -11.41 -17.75 -12.21
C GLU A 252 -12.18 -19.02 -12.63
N CYS A 253 -12.66 -19.79 -11.65
CA CYS A 253 -13.26 -21.10 -11.90
C CYS A 253 -14.79 -21.08 -11.83
N HIS A 254 -15.37 -20.28 -10.94
CA HIS A 254 -16.82 -20.18 -10.72
C HIS A 254 -17.21 -18.74 -10.37
N ASP A 255 -18.49 -18.40 -10.28
CA ASP A 255 -18.87 -17.10 -9.72
C ASP A 255 -18.43 -16.98 -8.25
N HIS A 256 -17.97 -15.81 -7.82
CA HIS A 256 -17.43 -15.65 -6.47
C HIS A 256 -18.48 -16.02 -5.41
N PRO A 257 -18.13 -16.84 -4.39
CA PRO A 257 -19.13 -17.42 -3.48
C PRO A 257 -19.67 -16.42 -2.44
N PHE A 258 -18.91 -15.36 -2.16
CA PHE A 258 -19.21 -14.38 -1.10
C PHE A 258 -19.22 -12.92 -1.59
N ASP A 259 -19.14 -12.70 -2.90
CA ASP A 259 -19.11 -11.36 -3.51
C ASP A 259 -19.78 -11.47 -4.89
N ASN A 260 -20.19 -10.36 -5.46
CA ASN A 260 -20.96 -10.30 -6.71
C ASN A 260 -20.09 -10.39 -7.98
N TRP A 261 -18.84 -10.82 -7.85
CA TRP A 261 -17.94 -10.98 -8.99
C TRP A 261 -18.28 -12.22 -9.82
N LYS A 262 -18.54 -11.99 -11.10
CA LYS A 262 -18.85 -13.05 -12.05
C LYS A 262 -17.59 -13.62 -12.68
N ARG A 263 -17.65 -14.91 -13.00
CA ARG A 263 -16.59 -15.60 -13.72
C ARG A 263 -16.23 -14.91 -15.03
N GLU A 264 -17.24 -14.48 -15.78
CA GLU A 264 -17.04 -13.74 -17.02
C GLU A 264 -16.24 -12.45 -16.80
N GLN A 265 -16.50 -11.70 -15.73
CA GLN A 265 -15.80 -10.44 -15.43
C GLN A 265 -14.31 -10.67 -15.12
N PHE A 266 -13.97 -11.76 -14.42
CA PHE A 266 -12.57 -12.15 -14.20
C PHE A 266 -11.86 -12.40 -15.53
N HIS A 267 -12.48 -13.17 -16.42
CA HIS A 267 -11.92 -13.49 -17.72
C HIS A 267 -11.88 -12.28 -18.69
N GLU A 268 -12.82 -11.35 -18.58
CA GLU A 268 -12.77 -10.05 -19.28
C GLU A 268 -11.56 -9.21 -18.81
N LEU A 269 -11.21 -9.26 -17.53
CA LEU A 269 -10.00 -8.61 -17.01
C LEU A 269 -8.72 -9.32 -17.50
N ALA A 270 -8.69 -10.66 -17.46
CA ALA A 270 -7.58 -11.47 -17.96
C ALA A 270 -7.29 -11.24 -19.45
N ALA A 271 -8.33 -10.98 -20.25
CA ALA A 271 -8.19 -10.71 -21.68
C ALA A 271 -7.35 -9.46 -22.01
N PHE A 272 -7.16 -8.51 -21.08
CA PHE A 272 -6.23 -7.38 -21.29
C PHE A 272 -4.77 -7.84 -21.41
N PHE A 273 -4.40 -8.85 -20.64
CA PHE A 273 -3.02 -9.33 -20.51
C PHE A 273 -2.63 -10.34 -21.57
N HIS A 274 -3.61 -10.93 -22.24
CA HIS A 274 -3.38 -11.94 -23.27
C HIS A 274 -2.80 -11.31 -24.54
N PRO A 275 -1.77 -11.92 -25.18
CA PRO A 275 -1.15 -11.37 -26.39
C PRO A 275 -2.09 -11.37 -27.61
N TYR A 276 -2.92 -12.41 -27.74
CA TYR A 276 -3.83 -12.64 -28.87
C TYR A 276 -5.29 -12.74 -28.39
N THR A 277 -6.17 -13.36 -29.17
CA THR A 277 -7.56 -13.63 -28.78
C THR A 277 -7.60 -14.49 -27.52
N TYR A 278 -8.15 -13.94 -26.44
CA TYR A 278 -8.33 -14.65 -25.19
C TYR A 278 -9.54 -15.58 -25.28
N LYS A 279 -9.40 -16.78 -24.74
CA LYS A 279 -10.50 -17.75 -24.65
C LYS A 279 -10.63 -18.24 -23.22
N MET A 280 -11.84 -18.15 -22.69
CA MET A 280 -12.25 -18.68 -21.40
C MET A 280 -12.65 -20.15 -21.58
N PRO A 281 -12.11 -21.10 -20.79
CA PRO A 281 -12.59 -22.48 -20.81
C PRO A 281 -14.04 -22.55 -20.30
N ASP A 282 -14.82 -23.53 -20.72
CA ASP A 282 -16.12 -23.79 -20.11
C ASP A 282 -15.94 -24.27 -18.65
N ALA A 283 -16.97 -24.09 -17.82
CA ALA A 283 -16.92 -24.47 -16.41
C ALA A 283 -17.02 -25.99 -16.23
N ASP A 284 -17.83 -26.66 -17.05
CA ASP A 284 -18.08 -28.10 -16.96
C ASP A 284 -17.13 -28.90 -17.87
N ASP A 285 -16.78 -28.34 -19.04
CA ASP A 285 -15.83 -28.95 -19.98
C ASP A 285 -14.69 -27.99 -20.40
N PRO A 286 -13.51 -28.07 -19.76
CA PRO A 286 -12.38 -27.19 -20.06
C PRO A 286 -11.85 -27.26 -21.51
N THR A 287 -12.25 -28.26 -22.30
CA THR A 287 -11.89 -28.37 -23.72
C THR A 287 -12.71 -27.40 -24.59
N VAL A 288 -13.94 -27.09 -24.18
CA VAL A 288 -14.79 -26.07 -24.80
C VAL A 288 -14.31 -24.69 -24.39
N LYS A 289 -14.20 -23.76 -25.34
CA LYS A 289 -13.59 -22.45 -25.11
C LYS A 289 -14.35 -21.33 -25.80
N THR A 290 -14.74 -20.32 -25.03
CA THR A 290 -15.48 -19.15 -25.50
C THR A 290 -14.55 -17.94 -25.62
N VAL A 291 -14.66 -17.21 -26.73
CA VAL A 291 -13.88 -15.98 -26.92
C VAL A 291 -14.41 -14.89 -26.00
N VAL A 292 -13.52 -14.31 -25.19
CA VAL A 292 -13.86 -13.21 -24.28
C VAL A 292 -13.07 -11.97 -24.68
N LYS A 293 -13.77 -10.83 -24.79
CA LYS A 293 -13.16 -9.53 -25.12
C LYS A 293 -12.73 -8.81 -23.85
N PRO A 294 -11.64 -8.02 -23.88
CA PRO A 294 -11.20 -7.24 -22.73
C PRO A 294 -12.25 -6.21 -22.32
N ARG A 295 -12.63 -6.24 -21.04
CA ARG A 295 -13.51 -5.26 -20.40
C ARG A 295 -13.08 -5.07 -18.96
N PHE A 296 -12.91 -3.83 -18.54
CA PHE A 296 -12.58 -3.51 -17.17
C PHE A 296 -13.79 -3.77 -16.27
N LEU A 297 -13.57 -3.91 -14.96
CA LEU A 297 -14.62 -4.26 -14.00
C LEU A 297 -15.77 -3.23 -13.95
N LEU A 298 -15.50 -1.99 -14.36
CA LEU A 298 -16.51 -0.91 -14.46
C LEU A 298 -17.08 -0.72 -15.88
N GLY A 299 -16.73 -1.61 -16.81
CA GLY A 299 -17.31 -1.69 -18.15
C GLY A 299 -16.49 -1.07 -19.28
N GLU A 300 -15.37 -0.41 -18.99
CA GLU A 300 -14.51 0.21 -20.00
C GLU A 300 -13.88 -0.85 -20.92
N LYS A 301 -13.82 -0.55 -22.22
CA LYS A 301 -13.29 -1.45 -23.24
C LYS A 301 -12.15 -0.75 -23.98
N PRO A 302 -10.99 -1.39 -24.19
CA PRO A 302 -9.97 -0.84 -25.07
C PRO A 302 -10.49 -0.82 -26.52
N HIS A 303 -9.89 0.01 -27.36
CA HIS A 303 -10.21 0.02 -28.78
C HIS A 303 -9.88 -1.36 -29.40
N GLU A 304 -10.78 -1.91 -30.22
CA GLU A 304 -10.70 -3.32 -30.67
C GLU A 304 -9.40 -3.68 -31.41
N LYS A 305 -8.78 -2.70 -32.07
CA LYS A 305 -7.52 -2.87 -32.81
C LYS A 305 -6.24 -2.72 -31.96
N MET A 306 -6.36 -2.46 -30.65
CA MET A 306 -5.19 -2.30 -29.78
C MET A 306 -4.45 -3.63 -29.62
N LYS A 307 -3.12 -3.58 -29.80
CA LYS A 307 -2.19 -4.67 -29.48
C LYS A 307 -2.08 -4.87 -27.97
N SER A 308 -1.53 -6.00 -27.53
CA SER A 308 -1.48 -6.39 -26.11
C SER A 308 -0.76 -5.38 -25.22
N ASP A 309 0.36 -4.82 -25.68
CA ASP A 309 1.09 -3.74 -25.02
C ASP A 309 0.19 -2.52 -24.76
N ALA A 310 -0.55 -2.07 -25.78
CA ALA A 310 -1.50 -0.97 -25.66
C ALA A 310 -2.72 -1.33 -24.78
N ARG A 311 -3.18 -2.59 -24.82
CA ARG A 311 -4.23 -3.08 -23.91
C ARG A 311 -3.77 -3.02 -22.45
N ARG A 312 -2.53 -3.42 -22.15
CA ARG A 312 -1.97 -3.34 -20.79
C ARG A 312 -1.82 -1.88 -20.29
N VAL A 313 -1.47 -0.94 -21.17
CA VAL A 313 -1.53 0.51 -20.82
C VAL A 313 -2.96 0.96 -20.58
N SER A 314 -3.93 0.46 -21.36
CA SER A 314 -5.34 0.84 -21.23
C SER A 314 -5.94 0.41 -19.89
N ILE A 315 -5.69 -0.83 -19.43
CA ILE A 315 -6.15 -1.28 -18.11
C ILE A 315 -5.52 -0.43 -16.98
N ALA A 316 -4.23 -0.09 -17.08
CA ALA A 316 -3.61 0.78 -16.08
C ALA A 316 -4.23 2.19 -16.08
N ALA A 317 -4.61 2.71 -17.25
CA ALA A 317 -5.33 3.98 -17.37
C ALA A 317 -6.75 3.90 -16.77
N TYR A 318 -7.49 2.82 -17.04
CA TYR A 318 -8.82 2.59 -16.45
C TYR A 318 -8.76 2.48 -14.94
N LEU A 319 -7.73 1.81 -14.44
CA LEU A 319 -7.47 1.66 -13.02
C LEU A 319 -7.16 3.02 -12.38
N ALA A 320 -6.21 3.79 -12.92
CA ALA A 320 -5.78 5.04 -12.30
C ALA A 320 -6.75 6.22 -12.51
N TYR A 321 -7.30 6.39 -13.71
CA TYR A 321 -7.94 7.66 -14.10
C TYR A 321 -9.44 7.60 -14.25
N ASN A 322 -10.06 6.41 -14.23
CA ASN A 322 -11.51 6.33 -14.25
C ASN A 322 -12.08 6.99 -12.97
N PRO A 323 -12.89 8.05 -13.08
CA PRO A 323 -13.43 8.75 -11.91
C PRO A 323 -14.45 7.92 -11.12
N LYS A 324 -14.99 6.85 -11.72
CA LYS A 324 -15.85 5.89 -11.01
C LYS A 324 -15.02 4.85 -10.24
N ASN A 325 -13.74 4.68 -10.57
CA ASN A 325 -12.87 3.75 -9.86
C ASN A 325 -12.31 4.39 -8.58
N TYR A 326 -12.88 4.01 -7.45
CA TYR A 326 -12.37 4.39 -6.13
C TYR A 326 -11.31 3.40 -5.61
N TRP A 327 -11.24 2.19 -6.16
CA TRP A 327 -10.39 1.11 -5.65
C TRP A 327 -8.92 1.47 -5.67
N PHE A 328 -8.42 2.08 -6.76
CA PHE A 328 -7.00 2.35 -6.92
C PHE A 328 -6.40 3.23 -5.80
N ALA A 329 -7.02 4.39 -5.57
CA ALA A 329 -6.53 5.31 -4.55
C ALA A 329 -6.76 4.77 -3.13
N ARG A 330 -7.91 4.10 -2.89
CA ARG A 330 -8.20 3.52 -1.57
C ARG A 330 -7.25 2.38 -1.23
N ALA A 331 -6.95 1.49 -2.18
CA ALA A 331 -6.05 0.35 -1.97
C ALA A 331 -4.68 0.80 -1.48
N TYR A 332 -4.10 1.80 -2.15
CA TYR A 332 -2.81 2.36 -1.72
C TYR A 332 -2.91 3.01 -0.33
N VAL A 333 -3.90 3.90 -0.13
CA VAL A 333 -4.08 4.62 1.14
C VAL A 333 -4.31 3.66 2.30
N ASN A 334 -5.21 2.69 2.15
CA ASN A 334 -5.53 1.71 3.18
C ASN A 334 -4.31 0.88 3.53
N ARG A 335 -3.53 0.45 2.54
CA ARG A 335 -2.34 -0.35 2.77
C ARG A 335 -1.25 0.41 3.52
N ILE A 336 -0.94 1.65 3.12
CA ILE A 336 0.02 2.49 3.85
C ILE A 336 -0.50 2.79 5.28
N TRP A 337 -1.80 3.05 5.41
CA TRP A 337 -2.44 3.25 6.70
C TRP A 337 -2.32 2.01 7.60
N SER A 338 -2.62 0.81 7.09
CA SER A 338 -2.48 -0.44 7.83
C SER A 338 -1.05 -0.70 8.29
N GLU A 339 -0.05 -0.40 7.46
CA GLU A 339 1.36 -0.59 7.84
C GLU A 339 1.83 0.41 8.91
N LEU A 340 1.29 1.64 8.94
CA LEU A 340 1.67 2.68 9.90
C LEU A 340 0.87 2.64 11.20
N ILE A 341 -0.44 2.40 11.12
CA ILE A 341 -1.38 2.44 12.25
C ILE A 341 -1.62 1.03 12.83
N GLY A 342 -1.41 -0.01 12.02
CA GLY A 342 -1.51 -1.43 12.39
C GLY A 342 -2.81 -2.12 11.96
N ASP A 343 -3.89 -1.35 11.75
CA ASP A 343 -5.15 -1.84 11.18
C ASP A 343 -5.60 -0.95 10.01
N GLY A 344 -6.27 -1.54 9.03
CA GLY A 344 -6.89 -0.80 7.91
C GLY A 344 -8.33 -0.38 8.17
N PHE A 345 -8.86 0.45 7.28
CA PHE A 345 -10.30 0.72 7.17
C PHE A 345 -11.09 -0.51 6.69
N TYR A 346 -10.37 -1.47 6.10
CA TYR A 346 -10.80 -2.78 5.67
C TYR A 346 -9.55 -3.66 5.52
N ASP A 347 -9.69 -4.98 5.45
CA ASP A 347 -8.56 -5.88 5.22
C ASP A 347 -7.90 -5.59 3.87
N VAL A 348 -6.57 -5.54 3.83
CA VAL A 348 -5.76 -4.92 2.76
C VAL A 348 -6.14 -5.35 1.33
N ASP A 349 -6.52 -6.63 1.15
CA ASP A 349 -6.85 -7.25 -0.14
C ASP A 349 -8.32 -7.71 -0.26
N SER A 350 -9.19 -7.26 0.65
CA SER A 350 -10.59 -7.67 0.73
C SER A 350 -11.56 -6.52 0.45
N LEU A 351 -11.16 -5.54 -0.35
CA LEU A 351 -12.06 -4.53 -0.87
C LEU A 351 -12.99 -5.16 -1.91
N GLY A 352 -14.26 -4.80 -1.86
CA GLY A 352 -15.30 -5.33 -2.72
C GLY A 352 -16.50 -4.40 -2.74
N PRO A 353 -17.43 -4.56 -3.68
CA PRO A 353 -18.70 -3.81 -3.72
C PRO A 353 -19.46 -3.88 -2.39
N ASP A 354 -19.40 -5.03 -1.72
CA ASP A 354 -20.13 -5.34 -0.50
C ASP A 354 -19.25 -5.35 0.77
N SER A 355 -17.97 -4.99 0.67
CA SER A 355 -17.07 -4.97 1.83
C SER A 355 -17.41 -3.83 2.78
N ASP A 356 -17.49 -4.16 4.08
CA ASP A 356 -17.61 -3.17 5.13
C ASP A 356 -16.34 -2.33 5.21
N VAL A 357 -16.49 -1.03 4.95
CA VAL A 357 -15.41 -0.05 5.08
C VAL A 357 -15.70 0.77 6.32
N ILE A 358 -14.87 0.57 7.35
CA ILE A 358 -14.96 1.30 8.61
C ILE A 358 -14.53 2.75 8.34
N HIS A 359 -15.23 3.72 8.96
CA HIS A 359 -14.98 5.16 8.77
C HIS A 359 -14.84 5.58 7.30
N LYS A 360 -15.72 5.03 6.44
CA LYS A 360 -15.73 5.24 4.99
C LYS A 360 -15.58 6.72 4.56
N PRO A 361 -16.19 7.72 5.23
CA PRO A 361 -15.96 9.13 4.89
C PRO A 361 -14.49 9.56 4.98
N VAL A 362 -13.74 9.07 5.97
CA VAL A 362 -12.32 9.39 6.20
C VAL A 362 -11.45 8.85 5.06
N VAL A 363 -11.48 7.54 4.81
CA VAL A 363 -10.67 6.93 3.75
C VAL A 363 -11.04 7.46 2.37
N ASN A 364 -12.32 7.81 2.13
CA ASN A 364 -12.75 8.46 0.90
C ASN A 364 -12.11 9.82 0.71
N ARG A 365 -12.05 10.63 1.77
CA ARG A 365 -11.47 11.96 1.72
C ARG A 365 -9.97 11.90 1.50
N ILE A 366 -9.26 10.98 2.15
CA ILE A 366 -7.83 10.74 1.91
C ILE A 366 -7.60 10.28 0.46
N ALA A 367 -8.30 9.25 0.00
CA ALA A 367 -8.13 8.69 -1.35
C ALA A 367 -8.47 9.70 -2.46
N ALA A 368 -9.50 10.52 -2.26
CA ALA A 368 -9.81 11.61 -3.18
C ALA A 368 -8.66 12.63 -3.24
N ASN A 369 -8.13 13.05 -2.09
CA ASN A 369 -6.99 13.98 -2.03
C ASN A 369 -5.71 13.39 -2.60
N PHE A 370 -5.43 12.10 -2.37
CA PHE A 370 -4.30 11.39 -2.96
C PHE A 370 -4.33 11.48 -4.49
N ARG A 371 -5.49 11.25 -5.11
CA ARG A 371 -5.70 11.44 -6.55
C ARG A 371 -5.42 12.88 -6.99
N TYR A 372 -5.85 13.89 -6.23
CA TYR A 372 -5.59 15.31 -6.55
C TYR A 372 -4.14 15.74 -6.34
N LYS A 373 -3.43 15.08 -5.45
CA LYS A 373 -1.99 15.23 -5.23
C LYS A 373 -1.17 14.39 -6.20
N ASN A 374 -1.74 14.10 -7.39
CA ASN A 374 -1.12 13.32 -8.45
C ASN A 374 -0.63 11.95 -7.99
N PHE A 375 -1.32 11.31 -7.04
CA PHE A 375 -0.92 10.03 -6.47
C PHE A 375 0.49 10.03 -5.87
N ASP A 376 0.93 11.15 -5.28
CA ASP A 376 2.23 11.29 -4.59
C ASP A 376 2.30 10.40 -3.33
N PRO A 377 3.13 9.34 -3.31
CA PRO A 377 3.36 8.50 -2.13
C PRO A 377 3.76 9.29 -0.89
N LYS A 378 4.70 10.24 -1.03
CA LYS A 378 5.27 10.99 0.09
C LYS A 378 4.21 11.89 0.73
N TRP A 379 3.24 12.39 -0.04
CA TRP A 379 2.10 13.12 0.52
C TRP A 379 1.25 12.26 1.48
N VAL A 380 1.02 10.98 1.17
CA VAL A 380 0.28 10.07 2.06
C VAL A 380 1.03 9.87 3.38
N PHE A 381 2.35 9.64 3.31
CA PHE A 381 3.19 9.55 4.51
C PHE A 381 3.12 10.82 5.35
N ARG A 382 3.31 11.99 4.74
CA ARG A 382 3.23 13.28 5.45
C ARG A 382 1.89 13.48 6.13
N LEU A 383 0.79 13.18 5.43
CA LEU A 383 -0.56 13.33 5.96
C LEU A 383 -0.76 12.47 7.21
N ILE A 384 -0.41 11.18 7.14
CA ILE A 384 -0.62 10.24 8.22
C ILE A 384 0.35 10.54 9.38
N MET A 385 1.64 10.72 9.12
CA MET A 385 2.64 10.81 10.18
C MET A 385 2.61 12.14 10.96
N ASN A 386 2.09 13.21 10.34
CA ASN A 386 1.84 14.48 11.04
C ASN A 386 0.47 14.53 11.75
N SER A 387 -0.32 13.46 11.73
CA SER A 387 -1.61 13.39 12.42
C SER A 387 -1.45 12.97 13.88
N ASN A 388 -2.42 13.35 14.71
CA ASN A 388 -2.51 12.89 16.08
C ASN A 388 -2.60 11.37 16.12
N ILE A 389 -3.41 10.73 15.26
CA ILE A 389 -3.56 9.26 15.28
C ILE A 389 -2.21 8.53 15.15
N TYR A 390 -1.35 8.92 14.22
CA TYR A 390 -0.02 8.29 14.10
C TYR A 390 0.86 8.53 15.33
N GLN A 391 0.72 9.68 15.97
CA GLN A 391 1.51 10.09 17.13
C GLN A 391 0.89 9.66 18.46
N ARG A 392 -0.18 8.86 18.47
CA ARG A 392 -0.77 8.31 19.70
C ARG A 392 0.04 7.14 20.24
N GLU A 393 -0.05 6.94 21.56
CA GLU A 393 0.47 5.74 22.23
C GLU A 393 -0.12 4.47 21.59
N MET A 394 0.63 3.37 21.72
CA MET A 394 0.13 2.09 21.25
C MET A 394 -0.83 1.48 22.26
N ARG A 395 -1.93 0.89 21.78
CA ARG A 395 -2.89 0.18 22.63
C ARG A 395 -3.41 -1.08 21.93
N THR A 396 -3.52 -2.18 22.67
CA THR A 396 -4.24 -3.36 22.19
C THR A 396 -5.73 -3.06 22.16
N MET A 397 -6.39 -3.41 21.07
CA MET A 397 -7.79 -3.03 20.82
C MET A 397 -8.62 -4.30 20.69
N SER A 398 -9.72 -4.37 21.45
CA SER A 398 -10.57 -5.56 21.53
C SER A 398 -11.73 -5.56 20.54
N SER A 399 -12.15 -4.39 20.06
CA SER A 399 -13.31 -4.24 19.18
C SER A 399 -13.05 -3.29 18.00
N THR A 400 -13.83 -3.43 16.94
CA THR A 400 -13.77 -2.53 15.77
C THR A 400 -14.15 -1.09 16.11
N SER A 401 -14.98 -0.89 17.14
CA SER A 401 -15.40 0.44 17.61
C SER A 401 -14.29 1.26 18.28
N GLU A 402 -13.21 0.58 18.68
CA GLU A 402 -12.02 1.23 19.23
C GLU A 402 -11.07 1.67 18.13
N LEU A 403 -11.14 1.11 16.91
CA LEU A 403 -10.14 1.31 15.86
C LEU A 403 -9.86 2.79 15.61
N PHE A 404 -8.58 3.11 15.44
CA PHE A 404 -8.05 4.47 15.27
C PHE A 404 -8.21 5.40 16.49
N THR A 405 -8.55 4.88 17.68
CA THR A 405 -8.37 5.63 18.93
C THR A 405 -6.91 5.61 19.44
N ALA A 406 -6.09 4.69 18.94
CA ALA A 406 -4.69 4.49 19.25
C ALA A 406 -3.97 3.81 18.07
N VAL A 407 -2.64 3.71 18.13
CA VAL A 407 -1.88 2.85 17.19
C VAL A 407 -1.89 1.42 17.70
N ARG A 408 -2.05 0.42 16.82
CA ARG A 408 -1.95 -0.98 17.23
C ARG A 408 -0.47 -1.39 17.37
N PRO A 409 -0.08 -2.06 18.47
CA PRO A 409 1.22 -2.71 18.57
C PRO A 409 1.45 -3.65 17.38
N SER A 410 2.54 -3.41 16.65
CA SER A 410 2.82 -4.11 15.39
C SER A 410 4.16 -4.83 15.46
N ARG A 411 4.27 -5.99 14.80
CA ARG A 411 5.54 -6.71 14.67
C ARG A 411 6.44 -6.02 13.65
N LEU A 412 7.74 -6.10 13.86
CA LEU A 412 8.70 -5.64 12.86
C LEU A 412 8.72 -6.65 11.71
N ARG A 413 8.80 -6.11 10.48
CA ARG A 413 8.99 -6.92 9.29
C ARG A 413 10.37 -7.58 9.29
N PRO A 414 10.53 -8.73 8.61
CA PRO A 414 11.78 -9.47 8.58
C PRO A 414 13.00 -8.62 8.19
N ASP A 415 12.84 -7.70 7.24
CA ASP A 415 13.91 -6.81 6.79
C ASP A 415 14.34 -5.79 7.87
N VAL A 416 13.39 -5.35 8.70
CA VAL A 416 13.65 -4.42 9.81
C VAL A 416 14.31 -5.15 10.98
N VAL A 417 13.89 -6.39 11.27
CA VAL A 417 14.54 -7.25 12.27
C VAL A 417 15.97 -7.57 11.84
N ALA A 418 16.16 -7.96 10.58
CA ALA A 418 17.49 -8.24 10.02
C ALA A 418 18.38 -6.99 10.10
N ALA A 419 17.89 -5.82 9.70
CA ALA A 419 18.66 -4.59 9.79
C ALA A 419 19.03 -4.21 11.24
N SER A 420 18.14 -4.47 12.21
CA SER A 420 18.40 -4.21 13.63
C SER A 420 19.46 -5.16 14.19
N VAL A 421 19.46 -6.43 13.77
CA VAL A 421 20.51 -7.40 14.12
C VAL A 421 21.84 -7.01 13.47
N GLU A 422 21.85 -6.71 12.17
CA GLU A 422 23.05 -6.36 11.43
C GLU A 422 23.71 -5.07 11.94
N LYS A 423 22.92 -4.12 12.47
CA LYS A 423 23.46 -2.93 13.15
C LYS A 423 24.33 -3.28 14.35
N LEU A 424 24.00 -4.38 15.05
CA LEU A 424 24.75 -4.84 16.24
C LEU A 424 25.88 -5.81 15.86
N THR A 425 25.68 -6.64 14.84
CA THR A 425 26.56 -7.79 14.56
C THR A 425 27.43 -7.63 13.31
N GLY A 426 27.21 -6.56 12.54
CA GLY A 426 27.64 -6.50 11.14
C GLY A 426 26.83 -7.45 10.25
N HIS A 427 27.00 -7.29 8.93
CA HIS A 427 26.29 -8.11 7.95
C HIS A 427 26.78 -9.57 7.98
N ASP A 428 25.84 -10.51 8.03
CA ASP A 428 26.07 -11.93 7.84
C ASP A 428 24.99 -12.49 6.93
N LYS A 429 25.40 -12.95 5.75
CA LYS A 429 24.47 -13.38 4.71
C LYS A 429 23.59 -14.56 5.15
N LYS A 430 24.13 -15.51 5.91
CA LYS A 430 23.40 -16.71 6.32
C LYS A 430 22.38 -16.35 7.40
N LEU A 431 22.82 -15.62 8.43
CA LEU A 431 21.93 -15.13 9.48
C LEU A 431 20.83 -14.23 8.91
N HIS A 432 21.16 -13.35 7.98
CA HIS A 432 20.19 -12.51 7.26
C HIS A 432 19.12 -13.37 6.59
N GLN A 433 19.53 -14.39 5.81
CA GLN A 433 18.60 -15.29 5.12
C GLN A 433 17.70 -16.07 6.08
N GLU A 434 18.26 -16.54 7.20
CA GLU A 434 17.52 -17.24 8.25
C GLU A 434 16.46 -16.32 8.89
N ILE A 435 16.83 -15.08 9.22
CA ILE A 435 15.88 -14.09 9.76
C ILE A 435 14.78 -13.80 8.73
N MET A 436 15.15 -13.50 7.48
CA MET A 436 14.18 -13.20 6.42
C MET A 436 13.18 -14.33 6.20
N GLN A 437 13.60 -15.58 6.37
CA GLN A 437 12.74 -16.75 6.22
C GLN A 437 11.84 -16.98 7.45
N VAL A 438 12.39 -16.94 8.66
CA VAL A 438 11.65 -17.26 9.90
C VAL A 438 10.69 -16.14 10.32
N PHE A 439 11.04 -14.90 9.98
CA PHE A 439 10.20 -13.73 10.23
C PHE A 439 9.29 -13.37 9.05
N ASP A 440 9.22 -14.20 8.00
CA ASP A 440 8.33 -13.94 6.86
C ASP A 440 6.86 -13.84 7.31
N ILE A 441 6.15 -12.86 6.76
CA ILE A 441 4.75 -12.59 7.11
C ILE A 441 3.95 -12.27 5.86
N ASN A 442 2.66 -12.61 5.88
CA ASN A 442 1.74 -12.20 4.85
C ASN A 442 1.55 -10.66 4.89
N PRO A 443 1.94 -9.92 3.84
CA PRO A 443 1.82 -8.47 3.82
C PRO A 443 0.37 -7.96 3.70
N SER A 444 -0.59 -8.86 3.51
CA SER A 444 -2.02 -8.55 3.40
C SER A 444 -2.80 -8.82 4.70
N LEU A 445 -2.18 -9.46 5.71
CA LEU A 445 -2.83 -9.69 7.00
C LEU A 445 -2.76 -8.45 7.90
N PRO A 446 -3.84 -8.12 8.63
CA PRO A 446 -3.81 -7.06 9.64
C PRO A 446 -2.89 -7.45 10.80
N GLN A 447 -2.31 -6.46 11.49
CA GLN A 447 -1.32 -6.73 12.56
C GLN A 447 -1.94 -7.51 13.73
N GLY A 448 -3.23 -7.32 14.00
CA GLY A 448 -3.95 -8.11 15.02
C GLY A 448 -4.02 -9.61 14.74
N ALA A 449 -3.87 -10.03 13.47
CA ALA A 449 -3.87 -11.44 13.06
C ALA A 449 -2.45 -12.04 13.01
N LEU A 450 -1.40 -11.24 13.20
CA LEU A 450 -0.02 -11.72 13.15
C LEU A 450 0.43 -12.28 14.51
N GLU A 451 0.33 -13.60 14.64
CA GLU A 451 0.86 -14.31 15.80
C GLU A 451 2.38 -14.42 15.75
N GLY A 452 3.02 -14.37 16.92
CA GLY A 452 4.46 -14.59 17.04
C GLY A 452 4.73 -16.08 17.08
N SER A 453 5.70 -16.55 16.30
CA SER A 453 6.02 -17.97 16.31
C SER A 453 7.08 -18.27 17.37
N ILE A 454 6.97 -19.46 17.97
CA ILE A 454 8.04 -20.02 18.83
C ILE A 454 9.36 -20.06 18.05
N GLN A 455 9.31 -20.34 16.74
CA GLN A 455 10.48 -20.37 15.87
C GLN A 455 11.20 -19.02 15.78
N GLN A 456 10.47 -17.90 15.74
CA GLN A 456 11.08 -16.55 15.75
C GLN A 456 11.83 -16.29 17.06
N ALA A 457 11.27 -16.69 18.20
CA ALA A 457 11.94 -16.56 19.48
C ALA A 457 13.15 -17.50 19.58
N LEU A 458 13.00 -18.77 19.22
CA LEU A 458 14.07 -19.77 19.26
C LEU A 458 15.21 -19.44 18.30
N LEU A 459 14.93 -18.84 17.14
CA LEU A 459 15.98 -18.39 16.23
C LEU A 459 16.87 -17.37 16.92
N LEU A 460 16.31 -16.31 17.50
CA LEU A 460 17.14 -15.31 18.19
C LEU A 460 17.81 -15.88 19.43
N MET A 461 17.11 -16.73 20.21
CA MET A 461 17.61 -17.27 21.48
C MET A 461 18.65 -18.39 21.33
N ASN A 462 18.68 -19.13 20.21
CA ASN A 462 19.55 -20.31 20.10
C ASN A 462 20.55 -20.21 18.95
N ASN A 463 20.58 -19.10 18.22
CA ASN A 463 21.52 -18.93 17.12
C ASN A 463 22.93 -18.60 17.64
N THR A 464 23.82 -19.59 17.57
CA THR A 464 25.20 -19.48 18.04
C THR A 464 26.03 -18.47 17.25
N THR A 465 25.72 -18.27 15.95
CA THR A 465 26.38 -17.24 15.13
C THR A 465 26.00 -15.85 15.61
N LEU A 466 24.72 -15.61 15.91
CA LEU A 466 24.24 -14.37 16.50
C LEU A 466 24.90 -14.12 17.86
N GLN A 467 24.88 -15.09 18.78
CA GLN A 467 25.51 -14.98 20.10
C GLN A 467 27.00 -14.61 19.99
N SER A 468 27.76 -15.37 19.20
CA SER A 468 29.19 -15.15 18.99
C SER A 468 29.49 -13.75 18.45
N LYS A 469 28.67 -13.28 17.49
CA LYS A 469 28.82 -11.94 16.91
C LYS A 469 28.46 -10.82 17.89
N LEU A 470 27.45 -11.00 18.74
CA LEU A 470 27.11 -10.02 19.76
C LEU A 470 28.24 -9.86 20.79
N SER A 471 28.83 -10.96 21.26
CA SER A 471 29.97 -10.93 22.19
C SER A 471 31.23 -10.31 21.60
N GLN A 472 31.36 -10.30 20.27
CA GLN A 472 32.49 -9.68 19.55
C GLN A 472 32.14 -8.31 18.96
N SER A 473 30.93 -7.79 19.22
CA SER A 473 30.43 -6.57 18.60
C SER A 473 31.17 -5.31 19.02
N GLU A 474 31.15 -4.28 18.16
CA GLU A 474 31.66 -2.96 18.50
C GLU A 474 30.94 -2.37 19.72
N LEU A 475 29.63 -2.64 19.85
CA LEU A 475 28.84 -2.24 21.02
C LEU A 475 29.42 -2.86 22.29
N LYS A 476 29.68 -4.18 22.30
CA LYS A 476 30.28 -4.85 23.46
C LYS A 476 31.62 -4.22 23.84
N GLN A 477 32.50 -3.99 22.84
CA GLN A 477 33.81 -3.36 23.07
C GLN A 477 33.69 -1.92 23.61
N LYS A 478 32.63 -1.19 23.23
CA LYS A 478 32.32 0.13 23.78
C LYS A 478 31.86 0.03 25.24
N LEU A 479 30.96 -0.89 25.55
CA LEU A 479 30.36 -1.02 26.88
C LEU A 479 31.37 -1.46 27.95
N ILE A 480 32.31 -2.35 27.63
CA ILE A 480 33.37 -2.79 28.58
C ILE A 480 34.20 -1.60 29.08
N LYS A 481 34.39 -0.57 28.26
CA LYS A 481 35.19 0.61 28.59
C LYS A 481 34.46 1.60 29.52
N ILE A 482 33.16 1.40 29.77
CA ILE A 482 32.35 2.29 30.59
C ILE A 482 32.36 1.81 32.05
N ASN A 483 32.95 2.62 32.92
CA ASN A 483 33.08 2.30 34.35
C ASN A 483 31.76 2.50 35.11
N SER A 484 30.99 3.54 34.77
CA SER A 484 29.70 3.81 35.42
C SER A 484 28.64 2.81 34.96
N ASN A 485 28.03 2.06 35.89
CA ASN A 485 26.96 1.13 35.54
C ASN A 485 25.75 1.85 34.93
N GLU A 486 25.43 3.04 35.43
CA GLU A 486 24.32 3.84 34.91
C GLU A 486 24.57 4.28 33.46
N GLU A 487 25.76 4.83 33.18
CA GLU A 487 26.15 5.23 31.82
C GLU A 487 26.20 4.04 30.87
N LEU A 488 26.66 2.88 31.36
CA LEU A 488 26.71 1.63 30.61
C LEU A 488 25.30 1.19 30.21
N VAL A 489 24.36 1.16 31.17
CA VAL A 489 22.97 0.75 30.92
C VAL A 489 22.29 1.73 29.96
N GLN A 490 22.47 3.05 30.13
CA GLN A 490 21.92 4.03 29.21
C GLN A 490 22.48 3.87 27.79
N THR A 491 23.80 3.69 27.67
CA THR A 491 24.46 3.45 26.39
C THR A 491 23.94 2.18 25.73
N LEU A 492 23.75 1.10 26.49
CA LEU A 492 23.24 -0.16 26.00
C LEU A 492 21.83 0.02 25.40
N TYR A 493 20.91 0.65 26.14
CA TYR A 493 19.53 0.86 25.69
C TYR A 493 19.46 1.76 24.45
N LEU A 494 20.24 2.85 24.40
CA LEU A 494 20.30 3.73 23.25
C LEU A 494 20.81 3.02 21.98
N ASN A 495 21.73 2.07 22.11
CA ASN A 495 22.29 1.37 20.95
C ASN A 495 21.43 0.19 20.48
N VAL A 496 20.76 -0.53 21.40
CA VAL A 496 19.95 -1.71 21.06
C VAL A 496 18.49 -1.34 20.78
N LEU A 497 17.90 -0.47 21.62
CA LEU A 497 16.49 -0.10 21.58
C LEU A 497 16.27 1.37 21.19
N ALA A 498 17.31 2.16 20.93
CA ALA A 498 17.17 3.53 20.45
C ALA A 498 16.24 4.41 21.32
N ARG A 499 16.36 4.23 22.63
CA ARG A 499 15.75 5.05 23.68
C ARG A 499 16.59 4.96 24.95
N HIS A 500 16.40 5.87 25.88
CA HIS A 500 16.94 5.75 27.22
C HIS A 500 16.26 4.61 28.00
N ALA A 501 17.02 4.02 28.92
CA ALA A 501 16.49 3.10 29.92
C ALA A 501 15.64 3.89 30.92
N THR A 502 14.47 3.35 31.27
CA THR A 502 13.65 3.88 32.36
C THR A 502 14.35 3.69 33.71
N GLU A 503 13.97 4.47 34.73
CA GLU A 503 14.58 4.37 36.08
C GLU A 503 14.52 2.94 36.63
N GLN A 504 13.43 2.21 36.40
CA GLN A 504 13.28 0.82 36.83
C GLN A 504 14.21 -0.14 36.08
N GLU A 505 14.40 0.07 34.78
CA GLU A 505 15.33 -0.71 33.97
C GLU A 505 16.78 -0.43 34.38
N VAL A 506 17.13 0.84 34.63
CA VAL A 506 18.45 1.22 35.16
C VAL A 506 18.71 0.50 36.48
N GLN A 507 17.80 0.63 37.45
CA GLN A 507 17.96 0.03 38.77
C GLN A 507 18.17 -1.49 38.68
N ARG A 508 17.31 -2.20 37.95
CA ARG A 508 17.39 -3.66 37.80
C ARG A 508 18.69 -4.12 37.15
N ASN A 509 19.14 -3.43 36.10
CA ASN A 509 20.37 -3.83 35.41
C ASN A 509 21.62 -3.50 36.23
N ILE A 510 21.61 -2.41 37.01
CA ILE A 510 22.69 -2.08 37.95
C ILE A 510 22.79 -3.13 39.06
N GLU A 511 21.66 -3.56 39.63
CA GLU A 511 21.62 -4.64 40.63
C GLU A 511 22.26 -5.91 40.07
N TYR A 512 21.83 -6.35 38.89
CA TYR A 512 22.40 -7.53 38.23
C TYR A 512 23.91 -7.39 37.93
N LEU A 513 24.37 -6.22 37.48
CA LEU A 513 25.80 -5.95 37.23
C LEU A 513 26.64 -6.01 38.52
N ASN A 514 26.07 -5.60 39.66
CA ASN A 514 26.77 -5.62 40.95
C ASN A 514 26.84 -7.03 41.56
N GLU A 515 25.82 -7.87 41.32
CA GLU A 515 25.77 -9.25 41.80
C GLU A 515 26.61 -10.21 40.94
N SER A 516 26.92 -9.82 39.70
CA SER A 516 27.64 -10.66 38.75
C SER A 516 29.12 -10.80 39.08
N ALA A 517 29.62 -12.04 39.09
CA ALA A 517 31.04 -12.32 39.35
C ALA A 517 31.97 -11.84 38.23
N ASN A 518 31.50 -11.86 36.98
CA ASN A 518 32.24 -11.39 35.82
C ASN A 518 31.44 -10.27 35.13
N ARG A 519 31.96 -9.05 35.19
CA ARG A 519 31.33 -7.87 34.57
C ARG A 519 31.20 -8.01 33.06
N GLU A 520 32.19 -8.58 32.39
CA GLU A 520 32.14 -8.74 30.94
C GLU A 520 31.02 -9.71 30.56
N GLU A 521 30.93 -10.87 31.20
CA GLU A 521 29.84 -11.83 30.96
C GLU A 521 28.46 -11.21 31.25
N ALA A 522 28.33 -10.43 32.33
CA ALA A 522 27.10 -9.72 32.64
C ALA A 522 26.67 -8.75 31.52
N ILE A 523 27.63 -8.09 30.85
CA ILE A 523 27.34 -7.24 29.69
C ILE A 523 26.84 -8.08 28.50
N ASP A 524 27.38 -9.29 28.26
CA ASP A 524 26.85 -10.18 27.22
C ASP A 524 25.40 -10.55 27.50
N ASP A 525 25.10 -10.93 28.74
CA ASP A 525 23.76 -11.29 29.18
C ASP A 525 22.78 -10.12 29.02
N LEU A 526 23.19 -8.89 29.36
CA LEU A 526 22.33 -7.72 29.17
C LEU A 526 22.07 -7.40 27.68
N ILE A 527 23.09 -7.45 26.81
CA ILE A 527 22.89 -7.29 25.36
C ILE A 527 21.92 -8.37 24.85
N TRP A 528 22.14 -9.60 25.28
CA TRP A 528 21.37 -10.75 24.88
C TRP A 528 19.89 -10.65 25.29
N VAL A 529 19.63 -10.23 26.52
CA VAL A 529 18.27 -10.00 27.04
C VAL A 529 17.54 -8.95 26.20
N LEU A 530 18.21 -7.84 25.86
CA LEU A 530 17.57 -6.80 25.05
C LEU A 530 17.29 -7.25 23.61
N VAL A 531 18.21 -7.96 22.96
CA VAL A 531 18.01 -8.50 21.60
C VAL A 531 16.85 -9.51 21.56
N ASN A 532 16.63 -10.25 22.65
CA ASN A 532 15.55 -11.22 22.75
C ASN A 532 14.23 -10.63 23.30
N SER A 533 14.23 -9.35 23.67
CA SER A 533 13.05 -8.67 24.20
C SER A 533 11.90 -8.61 23.18
N THR A 534 10.70 -8.31 23.67
CA THR A 534 9.55 -8.05 22.78
C THR A 534 9.73 -6.73 22.02
N GLU A 535 10.33 -5.73 22.65
CA GLU A 535 10.55 -4.40 22.06
C GLU A 535 11.52 -4.45 20.88
N PHE A 536 12.52 -5.33 20.91
CA PHE A 536 13.45 -5.51 19.79
C PHE A 536 12.77 -6.03 18.51
N ARG A 537 11.64 -6.74 18.65
CA ARG A 537 10.92 -7.37 17.54
C ARG A 537 9.59 -6.71 17.21
N THR A 538 9.24 -5.63 17.90
CA THR A 538 7.97 -4.92 17.71
C THR A 538 8.22 -3.42 17.62
N LYS A 539 7.23 -2.67 17.12
CA LYS A 539 7.27 -1.21 17.11
C LYS A 539 6.95 -0.59 18.48
N ARG A 540 6.89 -1.39 19.55
CA ARG A 540 6.52 -0.92 20.88
C ARG A 540 7.52 0.07 21.44
#